data_AF-A0A5J4L8W3-F1
#
_entry.id   AF-A0A5J4L8W3-F1
#
_cell.length_a   1.000
_cell.length_b   1.000
_cell.length_c   1.000
_cell.angle_alpha   90.00
_cell.angle_beta   90.00
_cell.angle_gamma   90.00
#
_symmetry.space_group_name_H-M   'P 1'
#
loop_
_entity.id
_entity.type
_entity.pdbx_description
1 polymer ?
#
loop_
_entity_poly.entity_id
_entity_poly.type
_entity_poly.pdbx_seq_one_letter_code
_entity_poly.pdbx_strand_id
1 'polypeptide(L)' 'MPAYLVVHPKGKGEDVLVEDPELTLSFDHGWAVLSDQHGPCMAIPADSGATITRIDPDEDQPTQE' A
#
# COMPACT_ATOMS: atom_id res chain seq x y z
N MET A 1 4.98 12.09 -3.38
CA MET A 1 3.80 11.81 -2.52
C MET A 1 3.60 10.29 -2.57
N PRO A 2 3.71 9.58 -1.44
CA PRO A 2 3.58 8.12 -1.43
C PRO A 2 2.24 7.62 -1.97
N ALA A 3 2.27 6.54 -2.75
CA ALA A 3 1.11 5.96 -3.38
C ALA A 3 1.21 4.44 -3.38
N TYR A 4 0.16 3.75 -2.92
CA TYR A 4 0.10 2.29 -2.90
C TYR A 4 -1.12 1.80 -3.68
N LEU A 5 -0.89 0.88 -4.62
CA LEU A 5 -1.93 0.13 -5.30
C LEU A 5 -2.11 -1.22 -4.62
N VAL A 6 -3.33 -1.47 -4.15
CA VAL A 6 -3.76 -2.72 -3.55
C VAL A 6 -4.59 -3.47 -4.57
N VAL A 7 -4.07 -4.60 -5.04
CA VAL A 7 -4.73 -5.46 -6.03
C VAL A 7 -5.29 -6.67 -5.32
N HIS A 8 -6.60 -6.85 -5.39
CA HIS A 8 -7.28 -7.99 -4.76
C HIS A 8 -7.42 -9.16 -5.75
N PRO A 9 -7.38 -10.41 -5.27
CA PRO A 9 -7.68 -11.55 -6.13
C PRO A 9 -9.12 -11.47 -6.67
N LYS A 10 -9.33 -12.02 -7.87
CA LYS A 10 -10.63 -11.95 -8.57
C LYS A 10 -11.79 -12.40 -7.66
N GLY A 11 -12.78 -11.53 -7.51
CA GLY A 11 -13.98 -11.80 -6.71
C GLY A 11 -13.82 -11.55 -5.21
N LYS A 12 -12.72 -10.95 -4.75
CA LYS A 12 -12.46 -10.65 -3.32
C LYS A 12 -12.42 -9.15 -2.99
N GLY A 13 -12.50 -8.27 -3.99
CA GLY A 13 -12.48 -6.82 -3.83
C GLY A 13 -12.25 -6.12 -5.16
N GLU A 14 -12.38 -4.79 -5.16
CA GLU A 14 -11.90 -3.94 -6.24
C GLU A 14 -10.47 -3.49 -5.94
N ASP A 15 -9.71 -3.16 -6.99
CA ASP A 15 -8.37 -2.62 -6.81
C ASP A 15 -8.47 -1.21 -6.22
N VAL A 16 -7.64 -0.91 -5.21
CA VAL A 16 -7.69 0.35 -4.49
C VAL A 16 -6.35 1.07 -4.58
N LEU A 17 -6.39 2.34 -4.97
CA LEU A 17 -5.26 3.25 -4.91
C LEU A 17 -5.38 4.10 -3.63
N VAL A 18 -4.33 4.10 -2.81
CA VAL A 18 -4.23 4.91 -1.60
C VAL A 18 -3.05 5.86 -1.75
N GLU A 19 -3.32 7.16 -1.64
CA GLU A 19 -2.34 8.23 -1.84
C GLU A 19 -2.49 9.25 -0.72
N ASP A 20 -1.40 9.49 0.03
CA ASP A 20 -1.35 10.53 1.05
C ASP A 20 0.12 10.95 1.29
N PRO A 21 0.42 12.23 1.53
CA PRO A 21 1.78 12.69 1.83
C PRO A 21 2.47 11.98 3.00
N GLU A 22 1.69 11.64 4.03
CA GLU A 22 2.15 11.02 5.28
C GLU A 22 1.83 9.51 5.31
N LEU A 23 1.54 8.91 4.15
CA LEU A 23 1.16 7.50 4.06
C LEU A 23 2.32 6.58 4.41
N THR A 24 2.08 5.70 5.37
CA THR A 24 3.03 4.69 5.82
C THR A 24 2.44 3.29 5.69
N LEU A 25 3.28 2.32 5.33
CA LEU A 25 2.93 0.91 5.31
C LEU A 25 3.68 0.19 6.44
N SER A 26 2.94 -0.49 7.30
CA SER A 26 3.48 -1.30 8.40
C SER A 26 2.94 -2.73 8.34
N PHE A 27 3.71 -3.68 8.86
CA PHE A 27 3.30 -5.08 8.97
C PHE A 27 3.21 -5.46 10.44
N ASP A 28 2.00 -5.80 10.90
CA ASP A 28 1.72 -6.11 12.30
C ASP A 28 0.82 -7.33 12.43
N HIS A 29 1.22 -8.31 13.24
CA HIS A 29 0.43 -9.50 13.56
C HIS A 29 -0.26 -10.22 12.37
N GLY A 30 0.39 -10.27 11.20
CA GLY A 30 -0.16 -10.89 9.99
C GLY A 30 -1.08 -9.97 9.18
N TRP A 31 -1.00 -8.66 9.40
CA TRP A 31 -1.70 -7.63 8.65
C TRP A 31 -0.69 -6.67 8.02
N ALA A 32 -1.00 -6.22 6.82
CA ALA A 32 -0.43 -5.01 6.24
C ALA A 32 -1.37 -3.85 6.55
N VAL A 33 -0.86 -2.82 7.22
CA VAL A 33 -1.63 -1.65 7.66
C VAL A 33 -1.06 -0.40 7.02
N LEU A 34 -1.88 0.22 6.16
CA LEU A 34 -1.67 1.56 5.63
C LEU A 34 -2.23 2.58 6.63
N SER A 35 -1.41 3.55 7.02
CA SER A 35 -1.79 4.62 7.94
C SER A 35 -1.38 5.97 7.41
N ASP A 36 -2.24 6.97 7.59
CA ASP A 36 -1.97 8.37 7.33
C ASP A 36 -1.85 9.16 8.64
N GLN A 37 -1.80 10.50 8.56
CA GLN A 37 -1.71 11.40 9.71
C GLN A 37 -2.89 11.28 10.72
N HIS A 38 -4.01 10.68 10.33
CA HIS A 38 -5.19 10.43 11.18
C HIS A 38 -5.20 9.01 11.78
N GLY A 39 -4.31 8.12 11.34
CA GLY A 39 -4.19 6.74 11.81
C GLY A 39 -4.43 5.70 10.71
N PRO A 40 -4.79 4.45 11.09
CA PRO A 40 -5.01 3.38 10.12
C PRO A 40 -6.16 3.70 9.16
N CYS A 41 -5.84 3.79 7.87
CA CYS A 41 -6.83 4.05 6.81
C CYS A 41 -7.18 2.79 6.03
N MET A 42 -6.28 1.79 5.98
CA MET A 42 -6.56 0.48 5.40
C MET A 42 -5.76 -0.63 6.07
N ALA A 43 -6.40 -1.77 6.32
CA ALA A 43 -5.76 -2.97 6.88
C ALA A 43 -6.10 -4.20 6.03
N ILE A 44 -5.08 -4.94 5.62
CA ILE A 44 -5.17 -6.07 4.70
C ILE A 44 -4.57 -7.29 5.39
N PRO A 45 -5.32 -8.39 5.57
CA PRO A 45 -4.77 -9.58 6.19
C PRO A 45 -3.84 -10.30 5.20
N ALA A 46 -2.74 -10.85 5.71
CA ALA A 46 -1.71 -11.51 4.89
C ALA A 46 -2.23 -12.74 4.14
N ASP A 47 -3.32 -13.36 4.61
CA ASP A 47 -3.97 -14.51 3.98
C ASP A 47 -5.01 -14.14 2.91
N SER A 48 -5.26 -12.85 2.68
CA SER A 48 -6.22 -12.37 1.67
C SER A 48 -5.79 -12.65 0.23
N GLY A 49 -4.48 -12.86 0.00
CA GLY A 49 -3.89 -12.97 -1.32
C GLY A 49 -3.83 -11.64 -2.09
N ALA A 50 -4.07 -10.51 -1.41
CA ALA A 50 -3.91 -9.19 -2.01
C ALA A 50 -2.42 -8.84 -2.20
N THR A 51 -2.13 -8.10 -3.26
CA THR A 51 -0.78 -7.59 -3.54
C THR A 51 -0.76 -6.08 -3.29
N ILE A 52 0.22 -5.60 -2.54
CA ILE A 52 0.41 -4.18 -2.23
C ILE A 52 1.67 -3.73 -2.96
N THR A 53 1.51 -2.79 -3.89
CA THR A 53 2.60 -2.27 -4.71
C THR A 53 2.73 -0.77 -4.46
N ARG A 54 3.92 -0.32 -4.09
CA ARG A 54 4.21 1.12 -4.04
C ARG A 54 4.39 1.63 -5.48
N ILE A 55 3.62 2.64 -5.87
CA ILE A 55 3.56 3.17 -7.24
C ILE A 55 3.85 4.67 -7.34
N ASP A 56 4.22 5.32 -6.23
CA ASP A 56 4.64 6.72 -6.34
C ASP A 56 5.85 6.87 -7.25
N PRO A 57 5.90 7.97 -8.02
CA PRO A 57 7.06 8.26 -8.85
C PRO A 57 8.28 8.36 -7.94
N ASP A 58 9.23 7.45 -8.13
CA ASP A 58 10.55 7.51 -7.53
C ASP A 58 11.17 8.90 -7.82
N GLU A 59 11.25 9.77 -6.80
CA GLU A 59 12.22 10.88 -6.82
C GLU A 59 13.65 10.38 -6.52
N ASP A 60 13.82 9.08 -6.22
CA ASP A 60 15.10 8.46 -5.84
C ASP A 60 15.31 7.08 -6.50
N GLN A 61 15.06 6.97 -7.81
CA GLN A 61 15.78 5.97 -8.60
C GLN A 61 17.15 6.56 -8.94
N PRO A 62 18.28 6.14 -8.30
CA PRO A 62 19.57 6.40 -8.90
C PRO A 62 19.55 5.73 -10.26
N THR A 63 19.55 6.56 -11.30
CA THR A 63 19.88 6.13 -12.66
C THR A 63 21.22 5.41 -12.55
N GLN A 64 21.20 4.08 -12.60
CA GLN A 64 22.43 3.30 -12.71
C GLN A 64 22.86 3.42 -14.17
N GLU A 65 23.85 4.28 -14.40
CA GLU A 65 24.52 4.50 -15.70
C GLU A 65 25.21 3.23 -16.23
#